data_AF-A0AAW0BLS1-F1
#
_entry.id   AF-A0AAW0BLS1-F1
#
_cell.length_a   1.000
_cell.length_b   1.000
_cell.length_c   1.000
_cell.angle_alpha   90.00
_cell.angle_beta   90.00
_cell.angle_gamma   90.00
#
_symmetry.space_group_name_H-M   'P 1'
#
loop_
_entity.id
_entity.type
_entity.pdbx_description
1 polymer ?
#
loop_
_entity_poly.entity_id
_entity_poly.type
_entity_poly.pdbx_seq_one_letter_code
_entity_poly.pdbx_strand_id
1 'polypeptide(L)'
;CARAYALLFHGSAFVNLSFEILGGISQFIIRARTSIPRGTELDELFGVMSRDSPPSYDNTKLSQMKCKDGQIRILFGPLRFVNHSCKANTEFYHLNGNIKAQVLVTSRDIKKGEEITVSYGQAYFTNKSAECFCFDC
;
A
#
# COMPACT_ATOMS: atom_id res chain seq x y z
N CYS A 1 -9.11 -13.29 7.70
CA CYS A 1 -9.04 -14.51 6.87
C CYS A 1 -7.63 -14.62 6.29
N ALA A 2 -6.82 -15.61 6.72
CA ALA A 2 -5.42 -15.77 6.27
C ALA A 2 -5.29 -15.99 4.76
N ARG A 3 -6.34 -16.49 4.09
CA ARG A 3 -6.38 -16.71 2.64
C ARG A 3 -6.16 -15.43 1.82
N ALA A 4 -6.51 -14.27 2.38
CA ALA A 4 -6.22 -12.97 1.79
C ALA A 4 -4.72 -12.80 1.44
N TYR A 5 -3.86 -13.22 2.36
CA TYR A 5 -2.41 -13.08 2.21
C TYR A 5 -1.79 -14.21 1.38
N ALA A 6 -2.50 -15.33 1.17
CA ALA A 6 -2.00 -16.43 0.35
C ALA A 6 -1.78 -16.02 -1.11
N LEU A 7 -2.51 -15.01 -1.61
CA LEU A 7 -2.33 -14.47 -2.95
C LEU A 7 -0.92 -13.90 -3.17
N LEU A 8 -0.29 -13.31 -2.15
CA LEU A 8 1.09 -12.80 -2.22
C LEU A 8 2.13 -13.90 -2.47
N PHE A 9 1.82 -15.13 -2.08
CA PHE A 9 2.73 -16.29 -2.16
C PHE A 9 2.36 -17.25 -3.29
N HIS A 10 1.24 -17.02 -3.97
CA HIS A 10 0.82 -17.86 -5.09
C HIS A 10 1.76 -17.67 -6.29
N GLY A 11 2.07 -18.75 -7.01
CA GLY A 11 3.01 -18.74 -8.15
C GLY A 11 2.60 -17.83 -9.31
N SER A 12 1.32 -17.45 -9.40
CA SER A 12 0.80 -16.56 -10.45
C SER A 12 0.79 -15.06 -10.10
N ALA A 13 1.00 -14.67 -8.85
CA ALA A 13 1.03 -13.25 -8.49
C ALA A 13 2.13 -12.47 -9.26
N PHE A 14 1.88 -11.19 -9.50
CA PHE A 14 2.86 -10.30 -10.08
C PHE A 14 3.90 -9.86 -9.06
N VAL A 15 3.57 -9.93 -7.77
CA VAL A 15 4.41 -9.40 -6.67
C VAL A 15 4.80 -10.47 -5.63
N ASN A 16 5.82 -10.15 -4.82
CA ASN A 16 6.13 -10.86 -3.58
C ASN A 16 6.22 -9.89 -2.41
N LEU A 17 5.97 -10.41 -1.21
CA LEU A 17 6.31 -9.76 0.04
C LEU A 17 7.71 -10.18 0.46
N SER A 18 8.56 -9.20 0.76
CA SER A 18 9.91 -9.40 1.29
C SER A 18 10.17 -8.43 2.45
N PHE A 19 11.36 -8.46 3.01
CA PHE A 19 11.82 -7.54 4.04
C PHE A 19 13.12 -6.87 3.58
N GLU A 20 13.36 -5.65 4.05
CA GLU A 20 14.59 -4.90 3.80
C GLU A 20 14.97 -4.07 5.03
N ILE A 21 16.27 -3.83 5.20
CA ILE A 21 16.80 -2.97 6.26
C ILE A 21 17.13 -1.62 5.65
N LEU A 22 16.37 -0.58 6.00
CA LEU A 22 16.63 0.80 5.59
C LEU A 22 16.95 1.62 6.84
N GLY A 23 18.12 2.26 6.87
CA GLY A 23 18.54 3.06 8.03
C GLY A 23 18.61 2.28 9.35
N GLY A 24 18.87 0.97 9.30
CA GLY A 24 18.88 0.09 10.47
C GLY A 24 17.51 -0.42 10.93
N ILE A 25 16.42 -0.03 10.26
CA ILE A 25 15.06 -0.49 10.56
C ILE A 25 14.65 -1.57 9.55
N SER A 26 14.23 -2.73 10.06
CA SER A 26 13.62 -3.77 9.23
C SER A 26 12.19 -3.39 8.88
N GLN A 27 11.89 -3.34 7.59
CA GLN A 27 10.56 -3.04 7.06
C GLN A 27 10.12 -4.07 6.02
N PHE A 28 8.81 -4.22 5.86
CA PHE A 28 8.23 -4.98 4.78
C PHE A 28 8.29 -4.20 3.47
N ILE A 29 8.39 -4.92 2.37
CA ILE A 29 8.45 -4.34 1.04
C ILE A 29 7.82 -5.27 0.01
N ILE A 30 7.02 -4.70 -0.89
CA ILE A 30 6.38 -5.42 -1.99
C ILE A 30 7.20 -5.19 -3.26
N ARG A 31 7.64 -6.27 -3.91
CA ARG A 31 8.44 -6.19 -5.15
C ARG A 31 7.79 -6.92 -6.31
N ALA A 32 7.98 -6.39 -7.50
CA ALA A 32 7.58 -7.04 -8.74
C ALA A 32 8.41 -8.31 -8.97
N ARG A 33 7.76 -9.45 -9.21
CA ARG A 33 8.42 -10.74 -9.54
C ARG A 33 8.73 -10.89 -11.01
N THR A 34 7.97 -10.17 -11.83
CA THR A 34 8.08 -10.10 -13.28
C THR A 34 8.01 -8.63 -13.70
N SER A 35 8.28 -8.34 -14.97
CA SER A 35 7.86 -7.06 -15.52
C SER A 35 6.34 -6.99 -15.58
N ILE A 36 5.77 -5.85 -15.17
CA ILE A 36 4.33 -5.62 -15.07
C ILE A 36 3.98 -4.44 -15.98
N PRO A 37 3.13 -4.61 -17.00
CA PRO A 37 2.70 -3.52 -17.86
C PRO A 37 1.91 -2.44 -17.12
N ARG A 38 1.92 -1.21 -17.62
CA ARG A 38 1.02 -0.12 -17.21
C ARG A 38 -0.45 -0.55 -17.31
N GLY A 39 -1.28 -0.10 -16.37
CA GLY A 39 -2.72 -0.37 -16.34
C GLY A 39 -3.06 -1.77 -15.82
N THR A 40 -2.09 -2.50 -15.26
CA THR A 40 -2.33 -3.81 -14.66
C THR A 40 -2.93 -3.66 -13.27
N GLU A 41 -4.07 -4.31 -13.03
CA GLU A 41 -4.67 -4.45 -11.70
C GLU A 41 -3.92 -5.51 -10.88
N LEU A 42 -3.52 -5.16 -9.66
CA LEU A 42 -2.79 -6.03 -8.74
C LEU A 42 -3.74 -6.56 -7.64
N ASP A 43 -4.56 -7.54 -8.01
CA ASP A 43 -5.60 -8.11 -7.12
C ASP A 43 -5.04 -8.73 -5.84
N GLU A 44 -3.81 -9.27 -5.88
CA GLU A 44 -3.12 -9.78 -4.70
C GLU A 44 -2.76 -8.69 -3.69
N LEU A 45 -2.80 -7.41 -4.10
CA LEU A 45 -2.65 -6.22 -3.27
C LEU A 45 -4.00 -5.56 -2.99
N PHE A 46 -5.03 -6.36 -2.71
CA PHE A 46 -6.29 -5.82 -2.23
C PHE A 46 -6.19 -5.27 -0.80
N GLY A 47 -7.01 -4.27 -0.52
CA GLY A 47 -7.17 -3.70 0.80
C GLY A 47 -8.62 -3.35 1.09
N VAL A 48 -8.98 -3.36 2.38
CA VAL A 48 -10.32 -2.99 2.86
C VAL A 48 -10.20 -1.98 3.98
N MET A 49 -10.94 -0.88 3.89
CA MET A 49 -10.97 0.14 4.93
C MET A 49 -12.04 -0.15 6.01
N SER A 50 -11.73 0.18 7.26
CA SER A 50 -12.70 0.14 8.37
C SER A 50 -13.92 1.03 8.08
N ARG A 51 -15.10 0.61 8.55
CA ARG A 51 -16.34 1.40 8.50
C ARG A 51 -16.38 2.53 9.52
N ASP A 52 -15.71 2.34 10.64
CA ASP A 52 -15.64 3.31 11.71
C ASP A 52 -14.23 3.87 11.84
N SER A 53 -14.13 5.07 12.39
CA SER A 53 -12.84 5.61 12.81
C SER A 53 -12.34 4.81 14.01
N PRO A 54 -11.05 4.46 14.07
CA PRO A 54 -10.52 3.79 15.24
C PRO A 54 -10.66 4.68 16.48
N PRO A 55 -10.94 4.13 17.67
CA PRO A 55 -10.88 4.88 18.91
C PRO A 55 -9.47 5.49 19.05
N SER A 56 -9.40 6.71 19.58
CA SER A 56 -8.23 7.58 19.53
C SER A 56 -6.93 6.94 20.05
N TYR A 57 -5.88 7.11 19.25
CA TYR A 57 -4.45 7.12 19.59
C TYR A 57 -3.94 5.97 20.47
N ASP A 58 -3.64 4.84 19.82
CA ASP A 58 -2.64 3.89 20.32
C ASP A 58 -1.51 3.76 19.27
N ASN A 59 -0.33 3.39 19.73
CA ASN A 59 0.99 3.58 19.14
C ASN A 59 1.26 2.76 17.86
N THR A 60 0.21 2.26 17.20
CA THR A 60 0.24 1.43 15.99
C THR A 60 -0.34 2.18 14.79
N LYS A 61 0.08 3.43 14.53
CA LYS A 61 -0.39 4.29 13.41
C LYS A 61 -0.23 3.70 12.00
N LEU A 62 0.33 2.49 11.89
CA LEU A 62 0.53 1.77 10.64
C LEU A 62 -0.80 1.58 9.91
N SER A 63 -0.83 1.99 8.65
CA SER A 63 -1.97 1.80 7.74
C SER A 63 -3.23 2.61 8.07
N GLN A 64 -3.11 3.72 8.81
CA GLN A 64 -4.20 4.69 8.93
C GLN A 64 -4.26 5.59 7.69
N MET A 65 -5.45 5.71 7.09
CA MET A 65 -5.70 6.54 5.92
C MET A 65 -6.71 7.62 6.25
N LYS A 66 -6.38 8.87 5.93
CA LYS A 66 -7.33 9.98 5.98
C LYS A 66 -8.18 9.96 4.72
N CYS A 67 -9.49 9.79 4.88
CA CYS A 67 -10.44 9.75 3.77
C CYS A 67 -10.96 11.14 3.40
N LYS A 68 -11.60 11.24 2.22
CA LYS A 68 -12.18 12.50 1.71
C LYS A 68 -13.28 13.08 2.61
N ASP A 69 -13.97 12.22 3.36
CA ASP A 69 -14.97 12.60 4.38
C ASP A 69 -14.33 13.15 5.67
N GLY A 70 -13.01 13.32 5.70
CA GLY A 70 -12.25 13.81 6.86
C GLY A 70 -11.99 12.75 7.93
N GLN A 71 -12.62 11.58 7.83
CA GLN A 71 -12.47 10.50 8.80
C GLN A 71 -11.15 9.74 8.60
N ILE A 72 -10.63 9.17 9.69
CA ILE A 72 -9.47 8.28 9.65
C ILE A 72 -10.00 6.85 9.62
N ARG A 73 -9.48 6.02 8.71
CA ARG A 73 -9.85 4.60 8.60
C ARG A 73 -8.60 3.74 8.65
N ILE A 74 -8.76 2.52 9.14
CA ILE A 74 -7.69 1.52 9.11
C ILE A 74 -7.78 0.76 7.80
N LEU A 75 -6.66 0.66 7.08
CA LEU A 75 -6.49 -0.21 5.94
C LEU A 75 -6.04 -1.60 6.38
N PHE A 76 -6.84 -2.61 6.02
CA PHE A 76 -6.55 -4.03 6.22
C PHE A 76 -6.20 -4.71 4.91
N GLY A 77 -5.56 -5.87 5.00
CA GLY A 77 -5.24 -6.73 3.86
C GLY A 77 -3.82 -6.52 3.33
N PRO A 78 -3.40 -7.31 2.31
CA PRO A 78 -2.07 -7.26 1.70
C PRO A 78 -1.58 -5.86 1.33
N LEU A 79 -2.47 -4.98 0.85
CA LEU A 79 -2.16 -3.62 0.45
C LEU A 79 -1.45 -2.79 1.54
N ARG A 80 -1.66 -3.13 2.80
CA ARG A 80 -1.10 -2.41 3.95
C ARG A 80 0.43 -2.46 4.03
N PHE A 81 1.07 -3.35 3.27
CA PHE A 81 2.53 -3.49 3.18
C PHE A 81 3.15 -2.69 2.04
N VAL A 82 2.35 -2.03 1.21
CA VAL A 82 2.86 -1.19 0.11
C VAL A 82 3.35 0.14 0.68
N ASN A 83 4.62 0.45 0.42
CA ASN A 83 5.26 1.65 0.93
C ASN A 83 4.91 2.89 0.11
N HIS A 84 5.26 4.05 0.67
CA HIS A 84 5.08 5.33 0.02
C HIS A 84 6.21 5.68 -0.95
N SER A 85 5.86 6.28 -2.08
CA SER A 85 6.75 7.14 -2.86
C SER A 85 6.02 8.41 -3.33
N CYS A 86 6.71 9.55 -3.33
CA CYS A 86 6.24 10.80 -3.93
C CYS A 86 6.10 10.70 -5.46
N LYS A 87 6.80 9.76 -6.11
CA LYS A 87 6.70 9.41 -7.53
C LYS A 87 6.29 7.94 -7.70
N ALA A 88 5.22 7.58 -7.00
CA ALA A 88 4.69 6.23 -6.97
C ALA A 88 4.42 5.64 -8.36
N ASN A 89 4.64 4.33 -8.50
CA ASN A 89 4.42 3.57 -9.73
C ASN A 89 3.05 2.87 -9.78
N THR A 90 2.21 3.07 -8.76
CA THR A 90 0.82 2.62 -8.73
C THR A 90 -0.13 3.67 -8.15
N GLU A 91 -1.41 3.51 -8.45
CA GLU A 91 -2.51 4.34 -7.96
C GLU A 91 -3.62 3.49 -7.33
N PHE A 92 -4.35 4.04 -6.36
CA PHE A 92 -5.49 3.35 -5.76
C PHE A 92 -6.65 3.27 -6.76
N TYR A 93 -7.19 2.06 -6.93
CA TYR A 93 -8.42 1.82 -7.66
C TYR A 93 -9.49 1.30 -6.70
N HIS A 94 -10.62 2.01 -6.63
CA HIS A 94 -11.73 1.65 -5.75
C HIS A 94 -12.61 0.61 -6.42
N LEU A 95 -12.81 -0.53 -5.75
CA LEU A 95 -13.73 -1.55 -6.23
C LEU A 95 -15.17 -1.10 -5.95
N ASN A 96 -16.05 -1.23 -6.95
CA ASN A 96 -17.46 -0.89 -6.80
C ASN A 96 -18.15 -1.86 -5.83
N GLY A 97 -18.93 -1.33 -4.89
CA GLY A 97 -19.77 -2.14 -3.99
C GLY A 97 -19.97 -1.53 -2.59
N ASN A 98 -20.63 -2.30 -1.72
CA ASN A 98 -20.94 -1.90 -0.34
C ASN A 98 -19.74 -1.95 0.62
N ILE A 99 -18.62 -2.51 0.17
CA ILE A 99 -17.39 -2.66 0.95
C ILE A 99 -16.41 -1.61 0.43
N LYS A 100 -15.77 -0.85 1.34
CA LYS A 100 -14.70 0.10 1.01
C LYS A 100 -13.42 -0.64 0.65
N ALA A 101 -13.46 -1.40 -0.44
CA ALA A 101 -12.36 -2.19 -0.95
C ALA A 101 -11.61 -1.45 -2.08
N GLN A 102 -10.32 -1.71 -2.17
CA GLN A 102 -9.44 -1.08 -3.15
C GLN A 102 -8.30 -2.04 -3.53
N VAL A 103 -7.80 -1.88 -4.75
CA VAL A 103 -6.59 -2.53 -5.26
C VAL A 103 -5.63 -1.44 -5.76
N LEU A 104 -4.48 -1.85 -6.28
CA LEU A 104 -3.55 -0.96 -6.98
C LEU A 104 -3.55 -1.23 -8.47
N VAL A 105 -3.43 -0.16 -9.25
CA VAL A 105 -3.23 -0.21 -10.70
C VAL A 105 -1.89 0.41 -11.03
N THR A 106 -1.11 -0.23 -11.88
CA THR A 106 0.19 0.30 -12.30
C THR A 106 0.02 1.58 -13.14
N SER A 107 0.66 2.67 -12.74
CA SER A 107 0.59 3.96 -13.45
C SER A 107 1.61 4.05 -14.59
N ARG A 108 2.60 3.15 -14.59
CA ARG A 108 3.62 2.95 -15.62
C ARG A 108 4.02 1.48 -15.70
N ASP A 109 4.81 1.13 -16.71
CA ASP A 109 5.48 -0.18 -16.74
C ASP A 109 6.45 -0.29 -15.55
N ILE A 110 6.47 -1.45 -14.90
CA ILE A 110 7.30 -1.77 -13.74
C ILE A 110 8.22 -2.93 -14.10
N LYS A 111 9.53 -2.79 -13.90
CA LYS A 111 10.47 -3.88 -14.16
C LYS A 111 10.48 -4.89 -13.02
N LYS A 112 10.81 -6.14 -13.35
CA LYS A 112 11.11 -7.16 -12.35
C LYS A 112 12.10 -6.63 -11.29
N GLY A 113 11.78 -6.84 -10.02
CA GLY A 113 12.58 -6.44 -8.87
C GLY A 113 12.30 -5.03 -8.35
N GLU A 114 11.63 -4.16 -9.12
CA GLU A 114 11.22 -2.84 -8.63
C GLU A 114 10.23 -2.95 -7.47
N GLU A 115 10.35 -2.05 -6.51
CA GLU A 115 9.39 -1.90 -5.42
C GLU A 115 8.07 -1.37 -5.96
N ILE A 116 6.96 -1.96 -5.51
CA ILE A 116 5.62 -1.43 -5.72
C ILE A 116 5.36 -0.37 -4.66
N THR A 117 5.04 0.85 -5.10
CA THR A 117 4.81 2.00 -4.22
C THR A 117 3.53 2.73 -4.59
N VAL A 118 2.92 3.38 -3.61
CA VAL A 118 1.71 4.21 -3.79
C VAL A 118 1.87 5.56 -3.09
N SER A 119 1.18 6.59 -3.57
CA SER A 119 1.12 7.86 -2.82
C SER A 119 0.19 7.73 -1.62
N TYR A 120 0.67 8.02 -0.41
CA TYR A 120 -0.17 8.06 0.80
C TYR A 120 -1.02 9.34 0.89
N GLY A 121 -0.81 10.28 -0.04
CA GLY A 121 -1.47 11.58 -0.08
C GLY A 121 -0.66 12.67 0.61
N GLN A 122 -0.88 13.92 0.17
CA GLN A 122 -0.09 15.08 0.58
C GLN A 122 -0.14 15.34 2.10
N ALA A 123 -1.23 15.00 2.78
CA ALA A 123 -1.41 15.27 4.20
C ALA A 123 -0.79 14.21 5.15
N TYR A 124 -0.14 13.17 4.61
CA TYR A 124 0.38 12.07 5.43
C TYR A 124 1.63 12.49 6.25
N PHE A 125 2.55 13.22 5.61
CA PHE A 125 3.83 13.66 6.22
C PHE A 125 3.81 15.14 6.67
N THR A 126 2.65 15.80 6.72
CA THR A 126 2.59 17.26 6.96
C THR A 126 2.57 17.69 8.43
N ASN A 127 2.48 16.76 9.37
CA ASN A 127 2.67 17.10 10.78
C ASN A 127 4.18 17.23 11.03
N LYS A 128 4.61 18.34 11.64
CA LYS A 128 6.01 18.82 11.84
C LYS A 128 7.05 17.82 12.39
N SER A 129 6.68 16.58 12.66
CA SER A 129 7.55 15.50 13.16
C SER A 129 7.65 14.29 12.22
N ALA A 130 6.97 14.27 11.06
CA ALA A 130 6.98 13.14 10.13
C ALA A 130 7.62 13.55 8.81
N GLU A 131 8.93 13.31 8.66
CA GLU A 131 9.62 13.48 7.38
C GLU A 131 9.30 12.30 6.44
N CYS A 132 9.21 12.58 5.13
CA CYS A 132 9.10 11.54 4.12
C CYS A 132 10.49 10.96 3.85
N PHE A 133 10.64 9.64 4.04
CA PHE A 133 11.89 8.92 3.79
C PHE A 133 11.86 8.08 2.50
N CYS A 134 10.99 8.43 1.55
CA CYS A 134 10.96 7.75 0.26
C CYS A 134 12.21 8.13 -0.56
N PHE A 135 12.59 7.28 -1.50
CA PHE A 135 13.78 7.50 -2.35
C PHE A 135 13.67 8.75 -3.25
N ASP A 136 12.46 9.26 -3.47
CA ASP A 136 12.19 10.39 -4.39
C ASP A 136 12.21 11.78 -3.71
N CYS A 137 12.51 11.85 -2.41
CA CYS A 137 12.65 13.08 -1.63
C CYS A 137 14.13 13.39 -1.37
#